data_AF-A0AAV9KMR0-F1
#
_entry.id   AF-A0AAV9KMR0-F1
#
_cell.length_a   1.000
_cell.length_b   1.000
_cell.length_c   1.000
_cell.angle_alpha   90.00
_cell.angle_beta   90.00
_cell.angle_gamma   90.00
#
_symmetry.space_group_name_H-M   'P 1'
#
loop_
_entity.id
_entity.type
_entity.pdbx_description
1 polymer ?
#
loop_
_entity_poly.entity_id
_entity_poly.type
_entity_poly.pdbx_seq_one_letter_code
_entity_poly.pdbx_strand_id
1 'polypeptide(L)'
;MVCTSFYDIFSDPLFVLMHHTRSPFPCILFSNYHSVYSILELKSDYDYNSCPKINPIVLSNEFHLPQLTVKVTLIGLCDGFISILVGFSQRPDQFVYISNPLLGEYVELNMPKWDKRLHDVVYGFCSSQASRQYKVLRSAQYREVTELEVYTLGVDEKWRILEQGPFSHWGSFGDVIVNGALHWIKDHYASAMVSIYSFDIETEKTRAKLGDILCMSDSCKREYLDIWWMKEYGISESWVKLRISMNSIARPGLCNPIYKPIIFWNDGEILLQNNCRIEEFNSYNPKDEFLSKVIVYRGSAVVTTYILSFYSLKTVVGDTLEISKVYPKIEIV
;
A
#
# COMPACT_ATOMS: atom_id res chain seq x y z
N MET A 1 -7.56 21.88 19.23
CA MET A 1 -7.90 21.34 20.56
C MET A 1 -9.15 20.48 20.37
N VAL A 2 -9.01 19.15 20.38
CA VAL A 2 -10.13 18.21 20.21
C VAL A 2 -10.46 17.67 21.60
N CYS A 3 -11.71 17.76 22.04
CA CYS A 3 -12.15 17.41 23.39
C CYS A 3 -11.96 15.90 23.66
N THR A 4 -11.68 15.52 24.92
CA THR A 4 -11.54 14.12 25.38
C THR A 4 -12.73 13.24 24.96
N SER A 5 -13.94 13.78 25.03
CA SER A 5 -15.17 13.11 24.56
C SER A 5 -15.13 12.74 23.07
N PHE A 6 -14.44 13.53 22.23
CA PHE A 6 -14.25 13.20 20.82
C PHE A 6 -13.20 12.11 20.63
N TYR A 7 -12.12 12.11 21.42
CA TYR A 7 -11.09 11.05 21.39
C TYR A 7 -11.67 9.68 21.77
N ASP A 8 -12.58 9.65 22.75
CA ASP A 8 -13.26 8.42 23.17
C ASP A 8 -14.15 7.84 22.06
N ILE A 9 -14.81 8.71 21.27
CA ILE A 9 -15.60 8.29 20.10
C ILE A 9 -14.70 7.67 19.01
N PHE A 10 -13.52 8.27 18.74
CA PHE A 10 -12.57 7.72 17.77
C PHE A 10 -11.93 6.40 18.23
N SER A 11 -11.91 6.15 19.54
CA SER A 11 -11.37 4.91 20.13
C SER A 11 -12.41 3.80 20.26
N ASP A 12 -13.70 4.08 20.00
CA ASP A 12 -14.79 3.11 20.09
C ASP A 12 -14.68 2.05 18.96
N PRO A 13 -14.61 0.74 19.28
CA PRO A 13 -14.44 -0.31 18.28
C PRO A 13 -15.55 -0.39 17.23
N LEU A 14 -16.80 0.00 17.57
CA LEU A 14 -17.92 0.01 16.63
C LEU A 14 -17.80 1.21 15.69
N PHE A 15 -17.42 2.38 16.20
CA PHE A 15 -17.12 3.55 15.36
C PHE A 15 -15.99 3.25 14.37
N VAL A 16 -14.90 2.64 14.84
CA VAL A 16 -13.76 2.27 13.99
C VAL A 16 -14.16 1.26 12.91
N LEU A 17 -14.95 0.24 13.27
CA LEU A 17 -15.44 -0.77 12.31
C LEU A 17 -16.41 -0.15 11.28
N MET A 18 -17.31 0.73 11.72
CA MET A 18 -18.22 1.46 10.84
C MET A 18 -17.47 2.42 9.92
N HIS A 19 -16.45 3.12 10.41
CA HIS A 19 -15.62 3.99 9.58
C HIS A 19 -14.84 3.17 8.54
N HIS A 20 -14.21 2.06 8.92
CA HIS A 20 -13.50 1.19 7.95
C HIS A 20 -14.41 0.64 6.86
N THR A 21 -15.65 0.27 7.20
CA THR A 21 -16.62 -0.28 6.24
C THR A 21 -17.37 0.78 5.44
N ARG A 22 -17.36 2.05 5.88
CA ARG A 22 -18.17 3.14 5.29
C ARG A 22 -17.38 4.41 5.02
N SER A 23 -16.04 4.38 5.07
CA SER A 23 -15.23 5.61 4.99
C SER A 23 -15.57 6.34 3.69
N PRO A 24 -16.20 7.52 3.76
CA PRO A 24 -16.75 8.17 2.58
C PRO A 24 -15.68 8.92 1.78
N PHE A 25 -14.44 8.97 2.28
CA PHE A 25 -13.36 9.78 1.72
C PHE A 25 -12.24 8.87 1.20
N PRO A 26 -12.10 8.70 -0.13
CA PRO A 26 -10.99 7.95 -0.68
C PRO A 26 -9.68 8.70 -0.39
N CYS A 27 -8.78 8.11 0.41
CA CYS A 27 -7.46 8.66 0.65
C CYS A 27 -6.39 7.97 -0.21
N ILE A 28 -5.35 8.71 -0.51
CA ILE A 28 -4.19 8.24 -1.27
C ILE A 28 -2.93 8.58 -0.50
N LEU A 29 -2.00 7.63 -0.43
CA LEU A 29 -0.66 7.84 0.10
C LEU A 29 0.33 8.05 -1.05
N PHE A 30 1.11 9.12 -0.94
CA PHE A 30 2.21 9.47 -1.85
C PHE A 30 3.53 9.13 -1.20
N SER A 31 4.50 8.68 -1.99
CA SER A 31 5.91 8.61 -1.60
C SER A 31 6.78 9.31 -2.63
N ASN A 32 7.57 10.30 -2.23
CA ASN A 32 8.54 10.94 -3.15
C ASN A 32 9.87 10.18 -3.16
N TYR A 33 10.76 10.52 -4.10
CA TYR A 33 12.09 9.89 -4.22
C TYR A 33 12.96 9.96 -2.95
N HIS A 34 12.63 10.87 -2.03
CA HIS A 34 13.29 11.05 -0.74
C HIS A 34 12.54 10.38 0.41
N SER A 35 11.60 9.49 0.10
CA SER A 35 10.83 8.73 1.08
C SER A 35 9.95 9.56 2.00
N VAL A 36 9.61 10.78 1.58
CA VAL A 36 8.61 11.60 2.29
C VAL A 36 7.24 11.10 1.88
N TYR A 37 6.45 10.72 2.89
CA TYR A 37 5.09 10.28 2.67
C TYR A 37 4.11 11.43 2.85
N SER A 38 3.09 11.50 2.02
CA SER A 38 1.97 12.43 2.24
C SER A 38 0.65 11.73 2.04
N ILE A 39 -0.41 12.17 2.72
CA ILE A 39 -1.78 11.67 2.55
C ILE A 39 -2.60 12.75 1.86
N LEU A 40 -3.33 12.39 0.81
CA LEU A 40 -4.35 13.24 0.18
C LEU A 40 -5.71 12.60 0.39
N GLU A 41 -6.63 13.38 0.93
CA GLU A 41 -8.05 13.08 0.92
C GLU A 41 -8.66 13.57 -0.41
N LEU A 42 -9.32 12.68 -1.15
CA LEU A 42 -10.10 13.03 -2.32
C LEU A 42 -11.53 13.39 -1.88
N LYS A 43 -12.07 14.47 -2.47
CA LYS A 43 -13.36 15.03 -2.11
C LYS A 43 -14.24 15.10 -3.35
N SER A 44 -15.32 14.32 -3.40
CA SER A 44 -16.20 14.25 -4.58
C SER A 44 -16.93 15.56 -4.89
N ASP A 45 -17.17 16.39 -3.87
CA ASP A 45 -17.82 17.71 -3.98
C ASP A 45 -16.84 18.83 -4.36
N TYR A 46 -15.55 18.53 -4.48
CA TYR A 46 -14.54 19.53 -4.81
C TYR A 46 -14.43 19.71 -6.34
N ASP A 47 -14.52 20.96 -6.81
CA ASP A 47 -14.35 21.27 -8.23
C ASP A 47 -12.85 21.30 -8.62
N TYR A 48 -12.35 20.13 -9.00
CA TYR A 48 -10.99 19.96 -9.50
C TYR A 48 -10.72 20.67 -10.82
N ASN A 49 -11.75 21.06 -11.60
CA ASN A 49 -11.54 21.80 -12.84
C ASN A 49 -11.19 23.25 -12.56
N SER A 50 -11.91 23.89 -11.64
CA SER A 50 -11.66 25.29 -11.27
C SER A 50 -10.45 25.46 -10.35
N CYS A 51 -10.23 24.51 -9.44
CA CYS A 51 -9.17 24.57 -8.44
C CYS A 51 -8.33 23.27 -8.44
N PRO A 52 -7.57 22.99 -9.51
CA PRO A 52 -6.91 21.69 -9.67
C PRO A 52 -5.84 21.40 -8.63
N LYS A 53 -5.41 22.39 -7.83
CA LYS A 53 -4.29 22.29 -6.90
C LYS A 53 -4.76 21.88 -5.51
N ILE A 54 -4.25 20.77 -5.00
CA ILE A 54 -4.48 20.34 -3.62
C ILE A 54 -3.16 20.10 -2.89
N ASN A 55 -3.14 20.47 -1.61
CA ASN A 55 -2.01 20.26 -0.72
C ASN A 55 -2.23 18.97 0.09
N PRO A 56 -1.37 17.96 -0.07
CA PRO A 56 -1.45 16.76 0.75
C PRO A 56 -0.89 17.01 2.16
N ILE A 57 -1.34 16.23 3.13
CA ILE A 57 -0.82 16.23 4.50
C ILE A 57 0.52 15.49 4.50
N VAL A 58 1.61 16.20 4.76
CA VAL A 58 2.95 15.60 4.81
C VAL A 58 3.13 14.83 6.12
N LEU A 59 3.44 13.54 6.03
CA LEU A 59 3.83 12.72 7.18
C LEU A 59 5.26 13.07 7.57
N SER A 60 5.40 13.82 8.67
CA SER A 60 6.67 14.23 9.22
C SER A 60 7.10 13.37 10.41
N ASN A 61 8.42 13.35 10.66
CA ASN A 61 9.03 12.72 11.84
C ASN A 61 8.66 13.42 13.17
N GLU A 62 8.04 14.60 13.10
CA GLU A 62 7.61 15.37 14.28
C GLU A 62 6.25 14.92 14.81
N PHE A 63 5.40 14.34 13.95
CA PHE A 63 4.01 14.08 14.30
C PHE A 63 3.50 12.69 13.91
N HIS A 64 4.06 12.08 12.87
CA HIS A 64 3.45 10.91 12.22
C HIS A 64 4.37 9.71 12.13
N LEU A 65 5.66 9.94 11.94
CA LEU A 65 6.67 8.89 11.73
C LEU A 65 7.74 8.96 12.82
N PRO A 66 8.43 7.84 13.13
CA PRO A 66 9.59 7.88 14.01
C PRO A 66 10.69 8.84 13.48
N GLN A 67 11.66 9.21 14.32
CA GLN A 67 12.81 10.01 13.85
C GLN A 67 13.72 9.19 12.94
N LEU A 68 13.49 9.28 11.63
CA LEU A 68 14.20 8.51 10.62
C LEU A 68 15.25 9.40 9.93
N THR A 69 16.54 9.07 10.11
CA THR A 69 17.69 9.78 9.51
C THR A 69 18.26 9.07 8.26
N VAL A 70 17.71 7.90 7.92
CA VAL A 70 18.18 6.99 6.86
C VAL A 70 17.10 6.84 5.79
N LYS A 71 17.40 6.14 4.70
CA LYS A 71 16.42 5.81 3.65
C LYS A 71 15.22 5.08 4.25
N VAL A 72 14.02 5.50 3.87
CA VAL A 72 12.75 4.94 4.32
C VAL A 72 12.03 4.29 3.13
N THR A 73 11.51 3.09 3.26
CA THR A 73 10.79 2.41 2.15
C THR A 73 9.47 1.86 2.66
N LEU A 74 8.39 2.13 1.93
CA LEU A 74 7.08 1.59 2.25
C LEU A 74 7.07 0.10 1.93
N ILE A 75 6.80 -0.72 2.93
CA ILE A 75 6.68 -2.17 2.79
C ILE A 75 5.24 -2.56 2.46
N GLY A 76 4.26 -1.89 3.08
CA GLY A 76 2.85 -2.23 2.86
C GLY A 76 1.91 -1.35 3.65
N LEU A 77 0.64 -1.41 3.26
CA LEU A 77 -0.48 -0.69 3.86
C LEU A 77 -1.58 -1.67 4.18
N CYS A 78 -2.04 -1.71 5.42
CA CYS A 78 -3.10 -2.63 5.81
C CYS A 78 -3.95 -2.02 6.91
N ASP A 79 -5.27 -1.95 6.71
CA ASP A 79 -6.25 -1.40 7.66
C ASP A 79 -5.83 -0.05 8.27
N GLY A 80 -5.19 0.80 7.46
CA GLY A 80 -4.67 2.12 7.83
C GLY A 80 -3.42 2.13 8.70
N PHE A 81 -2.79 0.99 8.91
CA PHE A 81 -1.41 0.92 9.36
C PHE A 81 -0.45 0.94 8.18
N ILE A 82 0.72 1.54 8.42
CA ILE A 82 1.82 1.63 7.48
C ILE A 82 2.98 0.78 8.00
N SER A 83 3.45 -0.15 7.18
CA SER A 83 4.70 -0.86 7.44
C SER A 83 5.83 -0.20 6.67
N ILE A 84 6.93 0.11 7.38
CA ILE A 84 8.02 0.92 6.87
C ILE A 84 9.36 0.24 7.16
N LEU A 85 10.18 0.08 6.13
CA LEU A 85 11.59 -0.30 6.23
C LEU A 85 12.44 0.94 6.40
N VAL A 86 13.36 0.92 7.35
CA VAL A 86 14.39 1.94 7.54
C VAL A 86 15.74 1.30 7.29
N GLY A 87 16.55 1.93 6.44
CA GLY A 87 17.83 1.39 5.99
C GLY A 87 17.78 0.89 4.54
N PHE A 88 18.73 0.02 4.19
CA PHE A 88 18.85 -0.55 2.84
C PHE A 88 18.69 -2.07 2.92
N SER A 89 17.89 -2.67 2.04
CA SER A 89 17.56 -4.12 2.05
C SER A 89 18.76 -5.08 2.06
N GLN A 90 19.94 -4.59 1.64
CA GLN A 90 21.18 -5.36 1.56
C GLN A 90 22.18 -5.06 2.70
N ARG A 91 21.73 -4.41 3.77
CA ARG A 91 22.59 -4.02 4.89
C ARG A 91 22.07 -4.44 6.27
N PRO A 92 22.94 -4.66 7.27
CA PRO A 92 22.55 -5.13 8.59
C PRO A 92 21.77 -4.11 9.43
N ASP A 93 21.87 -2.82 9.12
CA ASP A 93 21.25 -1.70 9.84
C ASP A 93 19.79 -1.44 9.38
N GLN A 94 19.03 -2.53 9.21
CA GLN A 94 17.63 -2.46 8.82
C GLN A 94 16.69 -2.60 10.01
N PHE A 95 15.65 -1.78 10.02
CA PHE A 95 14.57 -1.83 11.00
C PHE A 95 13.23 -1.80 10.30
N VAL A 96 12.27 -2.56 10.81
CA VAL A 96 10.88 -2.52 10.34
C VAL A 96 10.03 -1.88 11.42
N TYR A 97 9.30 -0.86 11.04
CA TYR A 97 8.31 -0.19 11.88
C TYR A 97 6.91 -0.46 11.36
N ILE A 98 5.97 -0.64 12.28
CA ILE A 98 4.54 -0.60 11.99
C ILE A 98 4.01 0.66 12.66
N SER A 99 3.37 1.53 11.87
CA SER A 99 2.93 2.84 12.32
C SER A 99 1.44 3.03 12.05
N ASN A 100 0.76 3.68 12.99
CA ASN A 100 -0.47 4.40 12.73
C ASN A 100 -0.14 5.90 12.64
N PRO A 101 -0.02 6.47 11.43
CA PRO A 101 0.30 7.88 11.25
C PRO A 101 -0.74 8.81 11.85
N LEU A 102 -2.02 8.42 11.85
CA LEU A 102 -3.11 9.26 12.35
C LEU A 102 -3.04 9.43 13.87
N LEU A 103 -2.68 8.36 14.57
CA LEU A 103 -2.52 8.38 16.03
C LEU A 103 -1.09 8.74 16.46
N GLY A 104 -0.16 8.88 15.52
CA GLY A 104 1.28 9.05 15.79
C GLY A 104 1.86 7.89 16.60
N GLU A 105 1.29 6.69 16.47
CA GLU A 105 1.75 5.49 17.17
C GLU A 105 2.67 4.69 16.25
N TYR A 106 3.71 4.10 16.83
CA TYR A 106 4.54 3.15 16.09
C TYR A 106 5.13 2.09 17.03
N VAL A 107 5.49 0.97 16.42
CA VAL A 107 6.19 -0.13 17.06
C VAL A 107 7.36 -0.54 16.18
N GLU A 108 8.51 -0.77 16.79
CA GLU A 108 9.69 -1.36 16.15
C GLU A 108 9.62 -2.88 16.29
N LEU A 109 9.87 -3.59 15.19
CA LEU A 109 9.89 -5.06 15.21
C LEU A 109 11.28 -5.58 15.56
N ASN A 110 11.31 -6.67 16.32
CA ASN A 110 12.55 -7.39 16.60
C ASN A 110 13.03 -8.09 15.32
N MET A 111 14.10 -7.57 14.71
CA MET A 111 14.61 -8.07 13.43
C MET A 111 15.39 -9.39 13.59
N PRO A 112 15.35 -10.30 12.59
CA PRO A 112 16.23 -11.47 12.57
C PRO A 112 17.70 -11.04 12.58
N LYS A 113 18.57 -11.88 13.14
CA LYS A 113 20.02 -11.63 13.09
C LYS A 113 20.49 -11.59 11.65
N TRP A 114 21.29 -10.58 11.32
CA TRP A 114 21.83 -10.45 9.98
C TRP A 114 22.80 -11.59 9.62
N ASP A 115 22.55 -12.24 8.49
CA ASP A 115 23.45 -13.23 7.89
C ASP A 115 24.21 -12.59 6.73
N LYS A 116 25.54 -12.71 6.73
CA LYS A 116 26.41 -12.17 5.67
C LYS A 116 26.19 -12.82 4.30
N ARG A 117 25.56 -13.99 4.24
CA ARG A 117 25.20 -14.70 2.99
C ARG A 117 23.93 -14.17 2.35
N LEU A 118 23.21 -13.30 3.06
CA LEU A 118 21.98 -12.69 2.59
C LEU A 118 22.31 -11.69 1.47
N HIS A 119 21.71 -11.91 0.32
CA HIS A 119 21.88 -11.11 -0.88
C HIS A 119 20.86 -9.99 -0.99
N ASP A 120 19.60 -10.30 -0.70
CA ASP A 120 18.52 -9.34 -0.76
C ASP A 120 17.37 -9.75 0.16
N VAL A 121 16.55 -8.77 0.53
CA VAL A 121 15.35 -8.98 1.33
C VAL A 121 14.23 -8.10 0.82
N VAL A 122 13.07 -8.72 0.63
CA VAL A 122 11.82 -8.00 0.37
C VAL A 122 10.81 -8.32 1.44
N TYR A 123 9.94 -7.36 1.72
CA TYR A 123 8.98 -7.45 2.81
C TYR A 123 7.57 -7.21 2.29
N GLY A 124 6.57 -7.78 2.96
CA GLY A 124 5.16 -7.52 2.73
C GLY A 124 4.43 -7.41 4.06
N PHE A 125 3.29 -6.72 4.09
CA PHE A 125 2.52 -6.52 5.32
C PHE A 125 1.02 -6.69 5.04
N CYS A 126 0.34 -7.51 5.82
CA CYS A 126 -1.07 -7.82 5.60
C CYS A 126 -1.76 -8.26 6.90
N SER A 127 -3.09 -8.21 6.92
CA SER A 127 -3.92 -8.72 8.01
C SER A 127 -4.86 -9.82 7.53
N SER A 128 -5.16 -10.75 8.42
CA SER A 128 -6.29 -11.66 8.24
C SER A 128 -7.55 -11.02 8.80
N GLN A 129 -8.60 -10.91 7.99
CA GLN A 129 -9.90 -10.49 8.49
C GLN A 129 -10.54 -11.52 9.43
N ALA A 130 -10.24 -12.81 9.24
CA ALA A 130 -10.83 -13.90 10.02
C ALA A 130 -10.27 -13.95 11.44
N SER A 131 -8.95 -13.93 11.57
CA SER A 131 -8.27 -13.98 12.88
C SER A 131 -7.97 -12.60 13.46
N ARG A 132 -8.13 -11.52 12.69
CA ARG A 132 -7.74 -10.14 13.03
C ARG A 132 -6.25 -10.00 13.39
N GLN A 133 -5.44 -10.91 12.89
CA GLN A 133 -4.00 -10.91 13.11
C GLN A 133 -3.30 -10.16 11.98
N TYR A 134 -2.31 -9.37 12.36
CA TYR A 134 -1.43 -8.67 11.44
C TYR A 134 -0.12 -9.43 11.31
N LYS A 135 0.36 -9.62 10.09
CA LYS A 135 1.60 -10.34 9.83
C LYS A 135 2.49 -9.56 8.88
N VAL A 136 3.78 -9.59 9.18
CA VAL A 136 4.84 -9.12 8.27
C VAL A 136 5.50 -10.35 7.66
N LEU A 137 5.61 -10.34 6.34
CA LEU A 137 6.38 -11.31 5.59
C LEU A 137 7.75 -10.74 5.27
N ARG A 138 8.75 -11.61 5.31
CA ARG A 138 10.13 -11.33 4.93
C ARG A 138 10.62 -12.46 4.02
N SER A 139 10.86 -12.14 2.76
CA SER A 139 11.49 -13.06 1.81
C SER A 139 12.98 -12.78 1.77
N ALA A 140 13.77 -13.70 2.32
CA ALA A 140 15.21 -13.59 2.49
C ALA A 140 15.95 -14.41 1.42
N GLN A 141 16.68 -13.74 0.54
CA GLN A 141 17.41 -14.38 -0.54
C GLN A 141 18.85 -14.67 -0.16
N TYR A 142 19.24 -15.93 -0.24
CA TYR A 142 20.61 -16.40 -0.14
C TYR A 142 21.10 -16.85 -1.53
N ARG A 143 22.36 -17.25 -1.68
CA ARG A 143 22.91 -17.65 -3.00
C ARG A 143 22.12 -18.77 -3.67
N GLU A 144 21.68 -19.74 -2.87
CA GLU A 144 21.15 -21.01 -3.36
C GLU A 144 19.69 -21.24 -2.95
N VAL A 145 19.18 -20.46 -1.99
CA VAL A 145 17.87 -20.68 -1.37
C VAL A 145 17.20 -19.33 -1.10
N THR A 146 15.88 -19.28 -1.24
CA THR A 146 15.06 -18.24 -0.65
C THR A 146 14.30 -18.82 0.53
N GLU A 147 14.36 -18.14 1.67
CA GLU A 147 13.56 -18.47 2.84
C GLU A 147 12.41 -17.47 2.95
N LEU A 148 11.20 -17.97 3.18
CA LEU A 148 10.06 -17.13 3.50
C LEU A 148 9.83 -17.16 5.00
N GLU A 149 9.92 -15.99 5.61
CA GLU A 149 9.72 -15.80 7.04
C GLU A 149 8.46 -14.98 7.29
N VAL A 150 7.81 -15.26 8.42
CA VAL A 150 6.62 -14.55 8.87
C VAL A 150 6.77 -14.14 10.33
N TYR A 151 6.21 -12.98 10.65
CA TYR A 151 6.11 -12.45 12.01
C TYR A 151 4.69 -11.96 12.27
N THR A 152 4.01 -12.57 13.23
CA THR A 152 2.66 -12.22 13.65
C THR A 152 2.73 -11.23 14.81
N LEU A 153 2.26 -10.01 14.56
CA LEU A 153 2.22 -8.95 15.57
C LEU A 153 1.39 -9.40 16.77
N GLY A 154 1.88 -9.12 17.99
CA GLY A 154 1.14 -9.45 19.20
C GLY A 154 1.23 -10.93 19.64
N VAL A 155 1.86 -11.79 18.82
CA VAL A 155 1.82 -13.25 19.02
C VAL A 155 3.21 -13.86 18.97
N ASP A 156 3.98 -13.55 17.92
CA ASP A 156 5.29 -14.16 17.72
C ASP A 156 6.38 -13.40 18.51
N GLU A 157 7.18 -14.12 19.29
CA GLU A 157 8.38 -13.54 19.94
C GLU A 157 9.55 -13.40 18.95
N LYS A 158 9.56 -14.21 17.89
CA LYS A 158 10.61 -14.27 16.87
C LYS A 158 10.02 -14.63 15.51
N TRP A 159 10.73 -14.25 14.45
CA TRP A 159 10.38 -14.63 13.09
C TRP A 159 10.39 -16.16 12.91
N ARG A 160 9.34 -16.67 12.25
CA ARG A 160 9.19 -18.09 11.93
C ARG A 160 9.49 -18.31 10.45
N ILE A 161 10.33 -19.29 10.15
CA ILE A 161 10.58 -19.73 8.77
C ILE A 161 9.43 -20.65 8.35
N LEU A 162 8.87 -20.41 7.17
CA LEU A 162 7.85 -21.26 6.56
C LEU A 162 8.52 -22.33 5.69
N GLU A 163 8.05 -23.57 5.78
CA GLU A 163 8.62 -24.72 5.03
C GLU A 163 8.43 -24.65 3.50
N GLN A 164 7.76 -23.61 2.99
CA GLN A 164 7.46 -23.40 1.57
C GLN A 164 8.46 -22.39 0.98
N GLY A 165 9.39 -22.81 0.09
CA GLY A 165 10.26 -21.91 -0.71
C GLY A 165 10.93 -22.60 -1.92
N PRO A 166 11.43 -21.90 -2.96
CA PRO A 166 11.49 -20.44 -3.19
C PRO A 166 10.74 -19.94 -4.46
N PHE A 167 10.33 -18.66 -4.48
CA PHE A 167 10.05 -17.95 -5.74
C PHE A 167 11.03 -16.76 -5.90
N SER A 168 12.19 -17.01 -6.52
CA SER A 168 13.16 -16.01 -7.00
C SER A 168 12.51 -14.92 -7.91
N HIS A 169 12.92 -13.65 -8.01
CA HIS A 169 13.33 -12.59 -7.05
C HIS A 169 13.55 -11.26 -7.78
N TRP A 170 12.81 -10.99 -8.85
CA TRP A 170 12.99 -9.77 -9.63
C TRP A 170 11.62 -9.15 -9.83
N GLY A 171 11.29 -8.16 -8.99
CA GLY A 171 10.06 -7.40 -9.08
C GLY A 171 9.41 -7.08 -7.73
N SER A 172 8.19 -6.56 -7.87
CA SER A 172 7.12 -6.45 -6.88
C SER A 172 7.09 -7.60 -5.86
N PHE A 173 6.92 -7.30 -4.57
CA PHE A 173 6.61 -8.30 -3.52
C PHE A 173 5.55 -7.72 -2.58
N GLY A 174 4.40 -8.40 -2.50
CA GLY A 174 3.30 -7.94 -1.65
C GLY A 174 2.68 -6.61 -2.08
N ASP A 175 2.84 -6.20 -3.35
CA ASP A 175 2.37 -4.90 -3.86
C ASP A 175 0.85 -4.72 -3.74
N VAL A 176 0.10 -5.82 -3.77
CA VAL A 176 -1.36 -5.79 -3.75
C VAL A 176 -1.87 -6.74 -2.66
N ILE A 177 -2.72 -6.21 -1.80
CA ILE A 177 -3.39 -6.98 -0.74
C ILE A 177 -4.88 -7.08 -1.09
N VAL A 178 -5.39 -8.30 -1.18
CA VAL A 178 -6.82 -8.54 -1.40
C VAL A 178 -7.28 -9.70 -0.54
N ASN A 179 -8.36 -9.52 0.22
CA ASN A 179 -8.98 -10.57 1.03
C ASN A 179 -8.01 -11.37 1.92
N GLY A 180 -7.06 -10.66 2.55
CA GLY A 180 -6.05 -11.30 3.40
C GLY A 180 -5.00 -12.11 2.63
N ALA A 181 -4.84 -11.88 1.33
CA ALA A 181 -3.76 -12.44 0.54
C ALA A 181 -2.84 -11.36 -0.03
N LEU A 182 -1.54 -11.58 0.08
CA LEU A 182 -0.50 -10.75 -0.55
C LEU A 182 -0.23 -11.28 -1.96
N HIS A 183 -0.30 -10.42 -2.96
CA HIS A 183 -0.06 -10.77 -4.35
C HIS A 183 1.21 -10.11 -4.87
N TRP A 184 1.92 -10.84 -5.73
CA TRP A 184 3.06 -10.32 -6.46
C TRP A 184 3.20 -10.96 -7.83
N ILE A 185 3.91 -10.25 -8.70
CA ILE A 185 4.17 -10.69 -10.07
C ILE A 185 5.62 -11.15 -10.15
N LYS A 186 5.82 -12.29 -10.81
CA LYS A 186 7.13 -12.75 -11.25
C LYS A 186 7.21 -12.66 -12.76
N ASP A 187 8.14 -11.83 -13.22
CA ASP A 187 8.55 -11.85 -14.62
C ASP A 187 9.55 -12.99 -14.83
N HIS A 188 9.30 -13.82 -15.83
CA HIS A 188 10.21 -14.90 -16.19
C HIS A 188 11.02 -14.43 -17.39
N TYR A 189 12.18 -13.80 -17.18
CA TYR A 189 13.02 -13.22 -18.25
C TYR A 189 13.32 -14.16 -19.44
N ALA A 190 13.21 -15.47 -19.26
CA ALA A 190 13.39 -16.48 -20.31
C ALA A 190 12.12 -16.80 -21.13
N SER A 191 10.96 -16.23 -20.80
CA SER A 191 9.69 -16.45 -21.48
C SER A 191 8.80 -15.20 -21.44
N ALA A 192 7.92 -15.00 -22.43
CA ALA A 192 6.91 -13.93 -22.35
C ALA A 192 5.78 -14.23 -21.32
N MET A 193 5.97 -15.20 -20.42
CA MET A 193 4.98 -15.57 -19.42
C MET A 193 5.18 -14.78 -18.13
N VAL A 194 4.11 -14.13 -17.70
CA VAL A 194 4.01 -13.49 -16.39
C VAL A 194 3.26 -14.45 -15.46
N SER A 195 3.83 -14.74 -14.29
CA SER A 195 3.16 -15.55 -13.26
C SER A 195 2.78 -14.68 -12.07
N ILE A 196 1.56 -14.84 -11.59
CA ILE A 196 1.08 -14.18 -10.39
C ILE A 196 1.13 -15.20 -9.25
N TYR A 197 1.64 -14.75 -8.11
CA TYR A 197 1.68 -15.51 -6.88
C TYR A 197 0.82 -14.82 -5.83
N SER A 198 0.28 -15.62 -4.93
CA SER A 198 -0.46 -15.15 -3.77
C SER A 198 0.03 -15.86 -2.51
N PHE A 199 0.15 -15.15 -1.41
CA PHE A 199 0.33 -15.71 -0.09
C PHE A 199 -0.91 -15.43 0.75
N ASP A 200 -1.62 -16.49 1.15
CA ASP A 200 -2.77 -16.41 2.02
C ASP A 200 -2.30 -16.30 3.47
N ILE A 201 -2.63 -15.18 4.12
CA ILE A 201 -2.10 -14.81 5.43
C ILE A 201 -2.66 -15.67 6.57
N GLU A 202 -3.88 -16.18 6.40
CA GLU A 202 -4.58 -16.99 7.38
C GLU A 202 -4.03 -18.41 7.40
N THR A 203 -3.91 -19.01 6.21
CA THR A 203 -3.43 -20.38 6.04
C THR A 203 -1.91 -20.50 5.97
N GLU A 204 -1.20 -19.38 5.83
CA GLU A 204 0.26 -19.29 5.61
C GLU A 204 0.72 -20.15 4.42
N LYS A 205 -0.05 -20.11 3.33
CA LYS A 205 0.20 -20.91 2.12
C LYS A 205 0.40 -20.04 0.90
N THR A 206 1.42 -20.39 0.12
CA THR A 206 1.66 -19.78 -1.18
C THR A 206 0.92 -20.54 -2.28
N ARG A 207 0.35 -19.81 -3.23
CA ARG A 207 -0.27 -20.37 -4.44
C ARG A 207 0.29 -19.66 -5.67
N ALA A 208 0.55 -20.43 -6.72
CA ALA A 208 0.85 -19.91 -8.06
C ALA A 208 -0.41 -20.02 -8.89
N LYS A 209 -0.97 -18.88 -9.36
CA LYS A 209 -2.19 -18.92 -10.16
C LYS A 209 -2.24 -17.76 -11.14
N LEU A 210 -2.62 -18.07 -12.37
CA LEU A 210 -2.91 -17.07 -13.39
C LEU A 210 -4.30 -16.47 -13.07
N GLY A 211 -4.36 -15.31 -12.40
CA GLY A 211 -5.60 -14.51 -12.38
C GLY A 211 -6.18 -14.04 -11.05
N ASP A 212 -5.43 -13.94 -9.95
CA ASP A 212 -5.96 -13.46 -8.66
C ASP A 212 -5.61 -11.98 -8.34
N ILE A 213 -5.41 -11.11 -9.35
CA ILE A 213 -5.17 -9.66 -9.13
C ILE A 213 -6.45 -8.87 -9.36
N LEU A 214 -6.70 -7.86 -8.51
CA LEU A 214 -7.91 -7.04 -8.57
C LEU A 214 -7.98 -6.13 -9.80
N CYS A 215 -6.85 -5.61 -10.27
CA CYS A 215 -6.78 -4.71 -11.41
C CYS A 215 -5.48 -4.88 -12.21
N MET A 216 -5.58 -4.97 -13.53
CA MET A 216 -4.44 -4.99 -14.45
C MET A 216 -4.67 -3.98 -15.58
N SER A 217 -3.71 -3.10 -15.79
CA SER A 217 -3.70 -2.18 -16.93
C SER A 217 -2.71 -2.67 -17.97
N ASP A 218 -3.20 -2.92 -19.18
CA ASP A 218 -2.36 -3.24 -20.33
C ASP A 218 -2.35 -2.05 -21.31
N SER A 219 -1.16 -1.49 -21.52
CA SER A 219 -0.89 -0.42 -22.48
C SER A 219 -0.04 -0.90 -23.66
N CYS A 220 0.08 -2.22 -23.88
CA CYS A 220 0.86 -2.79 -24.97
C CYS A 220 0.37 -2.34 -26.35
N LYS A 221 -0.91 -1.96 -26.47
CA LYS A 221 -1.46 -1.34 -27.68
C LYS A 221 -1.39 0.18 -27.54
N ARG A 222 -0.57 0.84 -28.36
CA ARG A 222 -0.37 2.31 -28.33
C ARG A 222 -1.66 3.13 -28.48
N GLU A 223 -2.72 2.53 -29.02
CA GLU A 223 -4.01 3.18 -29.31
C GLU A 223 -5.00 3.09 -28.14
N TYR A 224 -4.83 2.13 -27.22
CA TYR A 224 -5.82 1.84 -26.19
C TYR A 224 -5.17 1.49 -24.85
N LEU A 225 -5.76 1.99 -23.78
CA LEU A 225 -5.53 1.50 -22.42
C LEU A 225 -6.64 0.51 -22.08
N ASP A 226 -6.29 -0.76 -21.90
CA ASP A 226 -7.22 -1.78 -21.41
C ASP A 226 -7.04 -1.91 -19.90
N ILE A 227 -8.08 -1.55 -19.14
CA ILE A 227 -8.14 -1.73 -17.69
C ILE A 227 -9.05 -2.92 -17.41
N TRP A 228 -8.50 -3.94 -16.77
CA TRP A 228 -9.22 -5.13 -16.36
C TRP A 228 -9.33 -5.15 -14.84
N TRP A 229 -10.51 -5.47 -14.31
CA TRP A 229 -10.66 -5.72 -12.87
C TRP A 229 -11.70 -6.79 -12.60
N MET A 230 -11.62 -7.38 -11.41
CA MET A 230 -12.50 -8.46 -10.97
C MET A 230 -13.61 -7.91 -10.08
N LYS A 231 -14.88 -8.22 -10.39
CA LYS A 231 -16.01 -7.85 -9.51
C LYS A 231 -16.06 -8.68 -8.24
N GLU A 232 -15.76 -9.98 -8.37
CA GLU A 232 -15.81 -10.94 -7.28
C GLU A 232 -14.48 -11.70 -7.21
N TYR A 233 -13.73 -11.48 -6.13
CA TYR A 233 -12.39 -12.03 -5.98
C TYR A 233 -12.33 -13.56 -6.12
N GLY A 234 -11.37 -14.05 -6.91
CA GLY A 234 -11.15 -15.46 -7.18
C GLY A 234 -12.09 -16.08 -8.24
N ILE A 235 -13.05 -15.32 -8.78
CA ILE A 235 -14.03 -15.79 -9.77
C ILE A 235 -13.63 -15.32 -11.17
N SER A 236 -13.18 -16.24 -12.02
CA SER A 236 -12.68 -15.96 -13.38
C SER A 236 -13.74 -15.36 -14.31
N GLU A 237 -15.01 -15.61 -14.07
CA GLU A 237 -16.12 -15.12 -14.89
C GLU A 237 -16.52 -13.68 -14.52
N SER A 238 -16.03 -13.17 -13.38
CA SER A 238 -16.38 -11.84 -12.87
C SER A 238 -15.48 -10.72 -13.40
N TRP A 239 -14.51 -11.05 -14.24
CA TRP A 239 -13.62 -10.08 -14.87
C TRP A 239 -14.40 -9.13 -15.78
N VAL A 240 -14.12 -7.85 -15.63
CA VAL A 240 -14.67 -6.76 -16.42
C VAL A 240 -13.52 -6.07 -17.13
N LYS A 241 -13.81 -5.57 -18.32
CA LYS A 241 -12.88 -4.79 -19.12
C LYS A 241 -13.45 -3.42 -19.39
N LEU A 242 -12.65 -2.39 -19.14
CA LEU A 242 -12.82 -1.07 -19.72
C LEU A 242 -11.71 -0.82 -20.74
N ARG A 243 -12.08 -0.29 -21.90
CA ARG A 243 -11.14 0.14 -22.92
C ARG A 243 -11.24 1.64 -23.07
N ILE A 244 -10.12 2.33 -22.87
CA ILE A 244 -10.02 3.78 -23.01
C ILE A 244 -9.17 4.08 -24.26
N SER A 245 -9.69 4.92 -25.15
CA SER A 245 -8.94 5.41 -26.29
C SER A 245 -7.79 6.29 -25.81
N MET A 246 -6.57 6.00 -26.25
CA MET A 246 -5.43 6.85 -25.94
C MET A 246 -5.61 8.25 -26.54
N ASN A 247 -6.37 8.43 -27.61
CA ASN A 247 -6.67 9.78 -28.12
C ASN A 247 -7.49 10.63 -27.14
N SER A 248 -8.29 10.01 -26.28
CA SER A 248 -9.11 10.71 -25.29
C SER A 248 -8.32 11.14 -24.05
N ILE A 249 -7.15 10.51 -23.80
CA ILE A 249 -6.36 10.74 -22.58
C ILE A 249 -4.91 11.18 -22.82
N ALA A 250 -4.32 10.84 -23.98
CA ALA A 250 -2.95 11.15 -24.32
C ALA A 250 -2.82 12.62 -24.73
N ARG A 251 -1.84 13.29 -24.13
CA ARG A 251 -1.56 14.69 -24.43
C ARG A 251 -0.50 14.80 -25.54
N PRO A 252 -0.59 15.85 -26.39
CA PRO A 252 0.46 16.15 -27.35
C PRO A 252 1.82 16.32 -26.65
N GLY A 253 2.86 15.66 -27.17
CA GLY A 253 4.24 15.79 -26.68
C GLY A 253 4.66 14.82 -25.57
N LEU A 254 3.80 13.88 -25.14
CA LEU A 254 4.21 12.78 -24.25
C LEU A 254 4.75 11.59 -25.06
N CYS A 255 5.97 11.15 -24.75
CA CYS A 255 6.57 9.96 -25.36
C CYS A 255 6.14 8.70 -24.60
N ASN A 256 5.39 7.81 -25.25
CA ASN A 256 4.94 6.52 -24.70
C ASN A 256 4.28 6.61 -23.30
N PRO A 257 3.19 7.38 -23.14
CA PRO A 257 2.53 7.53 -21.84
C PRO A 257 1.93 6.19 -21.38
N ILE A 258 2.25 5.79 -20.16
CA ILE A 258 1.64 4.66 -19.45
C ILE A 258 0.77 5.23 -18.34
N TYR A 259 -0.47 4.77 -18.29
CA TYR A 259 -1.45 5.18 -17.28
C TYR A 259 -1.70 4.04 -16.30
N LYS A 260 -1.47 4.30 -15.01
CA LYS A 260 -1.78 3.37 -13.92
C LYS A 260 -3.10 3.78 -13.26
N PRO A 261 -4.11 2.90 -13.19
CA PRO A 261 -5.30 3.14 -12.38
C PRO A 261 -4.96 3.05 -10.89
N ILE A 262 -5.46 4.02 -10.12
CA ILE A 262 -5.25 4.09 -8.67
C ILE A 262 -6.51 3.67 -7.93
N ILE A 263 -7.64 4.33 -8.20
CA ILE A 263 -8.89 4.14 -7.46
C ILE A 263 -10.11 4.52 -8.30
N PHE A 264 -11.24 3.85 -8.04
CA PHE A 264 -12.56 4.31 -8.46
C PHE A 264 -13.10 5.30 -7.43
N TRP A 265 -13.54 6.46 -7.89
CA TRP A 265 -14.00 7.55 -7.04
C TRP A 265 -15.11 8.34 -7.75
N ASN A 266 -15.73 9.28 -7.03
CA ASN A 266 -16.70 10.23 -7.60
C ASN A 266 -17.74 9.58 -8.54
N ASP A 267 -18.52 8.63 -8.01
CA ASP A 267 -19.58 7.91 -8.73
C ASP A 267 -19.15 7.20 -10.03
N GLY A 268 -17.95 6.61 -10.00
CA GLY A 268 -17.46 5.69 -11.03
C GLY A 268 -16.42 6.28 -11.98
N GLU A 269 -15.95 7.50 -11.70
CA GLU A 269 -14.71 8.00 -12.28
C GLU A 269 -13.52 7.17 -11.80
N ILE A 270 -12.44 7.16 -12.57
CA ILE A 270 -11.22 6.46 -12.23
C ILE A 270 -10.04 7.41 -12.26
N LEU A 271 -9.30 7.45 -11.16
CA LEU A 271 -8.11 8.26 -11.03
C LEU A 271 -6.93 7.52 -11.67
N LEU A 272 -6.33 8.15 -12.68
CA LEU A 272 -5.21 7.63 -13.46
C LEU A 272 -3.93 8.46 -13.19
N GLN A 273 -2.81 7.78 -12.96
CA GLN A 273 -1.49 8.39 -12.90
C GLN A 273 -0.70 8.13 -14.19
N ASN A 274 -0.05 9.16 -14.73
CA ASN A 274 0.80 9.06 -15.91
C ASN A 274 2.29 8.98 -15.52
N ASN A 275 3.03 8.02 -16.08
CA ASN A 275 4.46 7.84 -15.79
C ASN A 275 5.38 8.99 -16.30
N CYS A 276 5.01 9.70 -17.36
CA CYS A 276 5.75 10.85 -17.89
C CYS A 276 5.55 12.12 -17.04
N ARG A 277 4.47 12.18 -16.26
CA ARG A 277 4.13 13.31 -15.38
C ARG A 277 3.55 12.81 -14.06
N ILE A 278 4.43 12.26 -13.23
CA ILE A 278 4.08 11.61 -11.95
C ILE A 278 3.35 12.54 -10.96
N GLU A 279 3.48 13.85 -11.11
CA GLU A 279 2.80 14.87 -10.29
C GLU A 279 1.38 15.21 -10.78
N GLU A 280 0.98 14.71 -11.94
CA GLU A 280 -0.33 14.95 -12.54
C GLU A 280 -1.20 13.70 -12.48
N PHE A 281 -2.34 13.81 -11.80
CA PHE A 281 -3.39 12.82 -11.81
C PHE A 281 -4.50 13.25 -12.74
N ASN A 282 -5.22 12.28 -13.28
CA ASN A 282 -6.32 12.55 -14.19
C ASN A 282 -7.54 11.77 -13.73
N SER A 283 -8.68 12.45 -13.55
CA SER A 283 -9.95 11.76 -13.36
C SER A 283 -10.52 11.45 -14.73
N TYR A 284 -10.75 10.18 -15.01
CA TYR A 284 -11.43 9.76 -16.22
C TYR A 284 -12.87 9.36 -15.87
N ASN A 285 -13.84 10.01 -16.51
CA ASN A 285 -15.24 9.64 -16.44
C ASN A 285 -15.57 8.70 -17.62
N PRO A 286 -15.87 7.41 -17.38
CA PRO A 286 -16.17 6.47 -18.46
C PRO A 286 -17.49 6.75 -19.20
N LYS A 287 -18.43 7.49 -18.62
CA LYS A 287 -19.73 7.80 -19.24
C LYS A 287 -19.60 8.93 -20.26
N ASP A 288 -18.84 9.95 -19.92
CA ASP A 288 -18.65 11.15 -20.76
C ASP A 288 -17.36 11.08 -21.60
N GLU A 289 -16.58 10.00 -21.43
CA GLU A 289 -15.22 9.81 -21.98
C GLU A 289 -14.31 11.02 -21.76
N PHE A 290 -14.55 11.75 -20.67
CA PHE A 290 -13.91 13.02 -20.38
C PHE A 290 -12.80 12.85 -19.33
N LEU A 291 -11.71 13.60 -19.52
CA LEU A 291 -10.56 13.60 -18.63
C LEU A 291 -10.41 14.96 -17.94
N SER A 292 -10.59 15.01 -16.63
CA SER A 292 -10.29 16.18 -15.81
C SER A 292 -8.91 16.07 -15.17
N LYS A 293 -8.26 17.20 -14.92
CA LYS A 293 -6.90 17.24 -14.34
C LYS A 293 -6.97 17.46 -12.83
N VAL A 294 -6.26 16.63 -12.08
CA VAL A 294 -6.05 16.77 -10.64
C VAL A 294 -4.54 17.00 -10.42
N ILE A 295 -4.17 18.22 -10.02
CA ILE A 295 -2.77 18.60 -9.76
C ILE A 295 -2.50 18.52 -8.27
N VAL A 296 -1.54 17.69 -7.86
CA VAL A 296 -1.15 17.60 -6.45
C VAL A 296 0.17 18.34 -6.25
N TYR A 297 0.19 19.33 -5.36
CA TYR A 297 1.42 20.08 -5.08
C TYR A 297 2.41 19.16 -4.35
N ARG A 298 3.69 19.15 -4.80
CA ARG A 298 4.75 18.22 -4.33
C ARG A 298 4.53 16.75 -4.75
N GLY A 299 3.88 16.51 -5.88
CA GLY A 299 3.54 15.18 -6.41
C GLY A 299 4.75 14.25 -6.59
N SER A 300 4.49 12.95 -6.53
CA SER A 300 5.48 11.93 -6.12
C SER A 300 5.51 10.71 -7.07
N ALA A 301 6.51 9.83 -6.91
CA ALA A 301 6.79 8.72 -7.82
C ALA A 301 5.90 7.49 -7.63
N VAL A 302 5.37 7.25 -6.42
CA VAL A 302 4.57 6.06 -6.09
C VAL A 302 3.30 6.46 -5.35
N VAL A 303 2.19 5.93 -5.82
CA VAL A 303 0.84 6.26 -5.37
C VAL A 303 0.04 5.00 -5.16
N THR A 304 -0.62 4.93 -4.01
CA THR A 304 -1.45 3.79 -3.60
C THR A 304 -2.62 4.27 -2.75
N THR A 305 -3.71 3.50 -2.75
CA THR A 305 -4.88 3.77 -1.93
C THR A 305 -4.56 3.61 -0.47
N TYR A 306 -5.09 4.49 0.37
CA TYR A 306 -4.89 4.48 1.81
C TYR A 306 -6.22 4.61 2.53
N ILE A 307 -6.39 3.85 3.61
CA ILE A 307 -7.55 3.92 4.48
C ILE A 307 -7.08 4.53 5.78
N LEU A 308 -7.75 5.57 6.29
CA LEU A 308 -7.44 6.11 7.60
C LEU A 308 -7.95 5.18 8.70
N SER A 309 -7.11 4.95 9.72
CA SER A 309 -7.46 4.09 10.84
C SER A 309 -7.34 4.82 12.17
N PHE A 310 -8.43 4.81 12.92
CA PHE A 310 -8.46 5.22 14.32
C PHE A 310 -8.20 4.03 15.26
N TYR A 311 -7.87 2.85 14.71
CA TYR A 311 -7.52 1.67 15.50
C TYR A 311 -6.12 1.86 16.10
N SER A 312 -5.99 1.72 17.42
CA SER A 312 -4.68 1.84 18.08
C SER A 312 -3.80 0.64 17.75
N LEU A 313 -2.48 0.84 17.68
CA LEU A 313 -1.56 -0.30 17.61
C LEU A 313 -1.61 -1.14 18.88
N LYS A 314 -2.04 -0.58 20.02
CA LYS A 314 -2.15 -1.29 21.30
C LYS A 314 -3.16 -2.42 21.26
N THR A 315 -4.24 -2.26 20.51
CA THR A 315 -5.23 -3.33 20.34
C THR A 315 -4.72 -4.46 19.45
N VAL A 316 -3.64 -4.23 18.68
CA VAL A 316 -2.99 -5.24 17.83
C VAL A 316 -1.90 -5.99 18.58
N VAL A 317 -0.95 -5.27 19.19
CA VAL A 317 0.24 -5.87 19.81
C VAL A 317 0.05 -6.21 21.29
N GLY A 318 -1.02 -5.72 21.92
CA GLY A 318 -1.24 -5.86 23.37
C GLY A 318 -0.06 -5.31 24.17
N ASP A 319 0.41 -6.10 25.13
CA ASP A 319 1.59 -5.78 25.96
C ASP A 319 2.87 -6.49 25.48
N THR A 320 2.83 -7.15 24.32
CA THR A 320 3.97 -7.93 23.80
C THR A 320 5.06 -7.08 23.16
N LEU A 321 4.71 -5.90 22.65
CA LEU A 321 5.63 -4.96 22.03
C LEU A 321 5.39 -3.56 22.59
N GLU A 322 6.49 -2.82 22.79
CA GLU A 322 6.43 -1.46 23.29
C GLU A 322 5.95 -0.49 22.20
N ILE A 323 4.88 0.22 22.49
CA ILE A 323 4.36 1.25 21.58
C ILE A 323 4.97 2.59 21.95
N SER A 324 5.62 3.19 20.97
CA SER A 324 6.10 4.55 21.04
C SER A 324 5.11 5.52 20.40
N LYS A 325 5.12 6.77 20.86
CA LYS A 325 4.38 7.87 20.28
C LYS A 325 5.34 8.92 19.75
N VAL A 326 5.07 9.45 18.57
CA VAL A 326 5.92 10.47 17.92
C VAL A 326 5.87 11.80 18.68
N TYR A 327 4.75 12.10 19.32
CA TYR A 327 4.58 13.26 20.21
C TYR A 327 4.18 12.79 21.61
N PRO A 328 4.67 13.44 22.68
CA PRO A 328 4.17 13.16 24.03
C PRO A 328 2.68 13.47 24.08
N LYS A 329 1.87 12.57 24.68
CA LYS A 329 0.49 12.91 25.03
C LYS A 329 0.58 14.15 25.92
N ILE A 330 0.05 15.28 25.45
CA ILE A 330 -0.24 16.38 26.36
C ILE A 330 -1.28 15.80 27.31
N GLU A 331 -0.89 15.53 28.56
CA GLU A 331 -1.87 15.32 29.62
C GLU A 331 -2.71 16.60 29.66
N ILE A 332 -3.96 16.48 29.21
CA ILE A 332 -4.95 17.53 29.41
C ILE A 332 -5.27 17.45 30.90
N VAL A 333 -4.55 18.25 31.69
CA VAL A 333 -4.81 18.44 33.12
C VAL A 333 -6.12 19.20 33.30
#